data_AF-A0A4R6L4W9-F1
#
_entry.id   AF-A0A4R6L4W9-F1
#
_cell.length_a   1.000
_cell.length_b   1.000
_cell.length_c   1.000
_cell.angle_alpha   90.00
_cell.angle_beta   90.00
_cell.angle_gamma   90.00
#
_symmetry.space_group_name_H-M   'P 1'
#
loop_
_entity.id
_entity.type
_entity.pdbx_description
1 polymer ?
#
loop_
_entity_poly.entity_id
_entity_poly.type
_entity_poly.pdbx_seq_one_letter_code
_entity_poly.pdbx_strand_id
1 'polypeptide(L)'
;MTDADNLWVGIGYAVVDGDLKAAFVVDARRYADDAVAREVIKEAGSALRERGQAGQFEFHEVTADEPVPFDLPGWDEYRERVLRG
;
A
#
# COMPACT_ATOMS: atom_id res chain seq x y z
N MET A 1 -15.93 -3.98 21.81
CA MET A 1 -14.71 -3.85 21.00
C MET A 1 -15.09 -4.32 19.62
N THR A 2 -15.21 -3.42 18.66
CA THR A 2 -15.34 -3.79 17.25
C THR A 2 -13.98 -4.32 16.82
N ASP A 3 -13.89 -5.63 16.58
CA ASP A 3 -12.80 -6.20 15.80
C ASP A 3 -12.73 -5.38 14.51
N ALA A 4 -11.58 -4.78 14.24
CA ALA A 4 -11.39 -4.15 12.94
C ALA A 4 -11.29 -5.29 11.93
N ASP A 5 -12.26 -5.44 11.03
CA ASP A 5 -12.18 -6.43 9.94
C ASP A 5 -10.98 -6.15 8.99
N ASN A 6 -10.32 -5.00 9.15
CA ASN A 6 -9.18 -4.51 8.36
C ASN A 6 -7.83 -5.11 8.82
N LEU A 7 -7.78 -6.41 8.95
CA LEU A 7 -6.60 -7.15 9.41
C LEU A 7 -5.69 -7.57 8.25
N TRP A 8 -5.27 -6.58 7.45
CA TRP A 8 -4.35 -6.83 6.33
C TRP A 8 -3.39 -5.66 6.08
N VAL A 9 -2.27 -5.99 5.45
CA VAL A 9 -1.27 -5.06 4.95
C VAL A 9 -1.07 -5.32 3.45
N GLY A 10 -1.17 -4.27 2.65
CA GLY A 10 -0.92 -4.32 1.21
C GLY A 10 0.44 -3.73 0.88
N ILE A 11 1.26 -4.45 0.11
CA ILE A 11 2.53 -3.96 -0.41
C ILE A 11 2.31 -3.60 -1.88
N GLY A 12 2.50 -2.33 -2.21
CA GLY A 12 2.51 -1.86 -3.59
C GLY A 12 3.92 -1.80 -4.14
N TYR A 13 4.14 -2.39 -5.30
CA TYR A 13 5.41 -2.41 -6.01
C TYR A 13 5.34 -1.54 -7.27
N ALA A 14 6.31 -0.65 -7.42
CA ALA A 14 6.52 0.13 -8.63
C ALA A 14 7.63 -0.52 -9.47
N VAL A 15 7.22 -1.17 -10.56
CA VAL A 15 8.12 -1.86 -11.49
C VAL A 15 8.21 -1.08 -12.80
N VAL A 16 9.45 -0.82 -13.26
CA VAL A 16 9.77 -0.16 -14.54
C VAL A 16 10.71 -1.07 -15.31
N ASP A 17 10.35 -1.43 -16.54
CA ASP A 17 11.13 -2.33 -17.41
C ASP A 17 11.48 -3.69 -16.77
N GLY A 18 10.65 -4.17 -15.84
CA GLY A 18 10.87 -5.42 -15.11
C GLY A 18 11.73 -5.28 -13.84
N ASP A 19 12.29 -4.10 -13.59
CA ASP A 19 13.04 -3.81 -12.38
C ASP A 19 12.14 -3.19 -11.31
N LEU A 20 12.19 -3.73 -10.09
CA LEU A 20 11.61 -3.08 -8.92
C LEU A 20 12.37 -1.77 -8.64
N LYS A 21 11.68 -0.63 -8.76
CA LYS A 21 12.27 0.69 -8.47
C LYS A 21 11.95 1.17 -7.07
N ALA A 22 10.75 0.86 -6.56
CA ALA A 22 10.34 1.22 -5.22
C ALA A 22 9.14 0.39 -4.75
N ALA A 23 8.91 0.39 -3.44
CA ALA A 23 7.77 -0.25 -2.80
C ALA A 23 7.23 0.62 -1.66
N PHE A 24 5.97 0.41 -1.31
CA PHE A 24 5.31 1.08 -0.20
C PHE A 24 4.29 0.15 0.47
N VAL A 25 3.89 0.51 1.67
CA VAL A 25 2.94 -0.24 2.47
C VAL A 25 1.64 0.55 2.71
N VAL A 26 0.52 -0.17 2.62
CA VAL A 26 -0.81 0.25 3.06
C VAL A 26 -1.20 -0.66 4.21
N ASP A 27 -1.10 -0.16 5.44
CA ASP A 27 -1.61 -0.84 6.63
C ASP A 27 -3.09 -0.54 6.81
N ALA A 28 -3.96 -1.52 6.57
CA ALA A 28 -5.41 -1.35 6.57
C ALA A 28 -5.96 -0.96 7.95
N ARG A 29 -5.24 -1.29 9.03
CA ARG A 29 -5.60 -0.95 10.41
C ARG A 29 -5.54 0.54 10.69
N ARG A 30 -4.84 1.31 9.85
CA ARG A 30 -4.73 2.77 9.96
C ARG A 30 -5.95 3.50 9.41
N TYR A 31 -6.87 2.79 8.77
CA TYR A 31 -8.08 3.36 8.16
C TYR A 31 -9.34 2.96 8.93
N ALA A 32 -10.40 3.74 8.73
CA ALA A 32 -11.67 3.56 9.45
C ALA A 32 -12.35 2.22 9.15
N ASP A 33 -12.27 1.73 7.91
CA ASP A 33 -12.86 0.48 7.43
C ASP A 33 -12.15 -0.02 6.15
N ASP A 34 -12.48 -1.25 5.73
CA ASP A 34 -11.82 -1.95 4.62
C ASP A 34 -12.08 -1.24 3.30
N ALA A 35 -13.25 -0.60 3.17
CA ALA A 35 -13.59 0.17 1.98
C ALA A 35 -12.62 1.35 1.83
N VAL A 36 -12.35 2.10 2.89
CA VAL A 36 -11.38 3.20 2.87
C VAL A 36 -9.97 2.68 2.53
N ALA A 37 -9.51 1.59 3.14
CA ALA A 37 -8.20 1.01 2.84
C ALA A 37 -8.08 0.55 1.37
N ARG A 38 -9.14 -0.02 0.81
CA ARG A 38 -9.19 -0.43 -0.61
C ARG A 38 -9.20 0.76 -1.57
N GLU A 39 -9.86 1.86 -1.23
CA GLU A 39 -9.80 3.07 -2.05
C GLU A 39 -8.37 3.62 -2.14
N VAL A 40 -7.59 3.53 -1.07
CA VAL A 40 -6.16 3.91 -1.10
C VAL A 40 -5.35 2.99 -2.04
N ILE A 41 -5.57 1.67 -2.01
CA ILE A 41 -4.93 0.75 -2.96
C ILE A 41 -5.30 1.09 -4.41
N LYS A 42 -6.57 1.41 -4.68
CA LYS A 42 -7.03 1.79 -6.02
C LYS A 42 -6.42 3.11 -6.48
N GLU A 43 -6.35 4.11 -5.62
CA GLU A 43 -5.65 5.38 -5.88
C GLU A 43 -4.20 5.09 -6.24
N ALA A 44 -3.51 4.29 -5.42
CA ALA A 44 -2.12 3.95 -5.63
C ALA A 44 -1.89 3.21 -6.96
N GLY A 45 -2.72 2.21 -7.26
CA GLY A 45 -2.64 1.49 -8.53
C GLY A 45 -2.88 2.38 -9.75
N SER A 46 -3.82 3.32 -9.64
CA SER A 46 -4.10 4.30 -10.70
C SER A 46 -2.91 5.23 -10.93
N ALA A 47 -2.33 5.77 -9.86
CA ALA A 47 -1.19 6.67 -9.92
C ALA A 47 0.08 5.99 -10.50
N LEU A 48 0.32 4.72 -10.16
CA LEU A 48 1.42 3.93 -10.76
C LEU A 48 1.17 3.69 -12.26
N ARG A 49 -0.06 3.30 -12.61
CA ARG A 49 -0.45 3.03 -14.00
C ARG A 49 -0.33 4.26 -14.89
N GLU A 50 -0.72 5.44 -14.41
CA GLU A 50 -0.59 6.71 -15.14
C GLU A 50 0.86 7.03 -15.51
N ARG A 51 1.83 6.47 -14.77
CA ARG A 51 3.26 6.63 -15.01
C ARG A 51 3.89 5.49 -15.82
N GLY A 52 3.08 4.58 -16.35
CA GLY A 52 3.56 3.39 -17.05
C GLY A 52 4.27 2.39 -16.13
N GLN A 53 4.11 2.52 -14.81
CA GLN A 53 4.63 1.55 -13.84
C GLN A 53 3.60 0.43 -13.69
N ALA A 54 4.06 -0.82 -13.84
CA ALA A 54 3.20 -1.96 -13.57
C ALA A 54 2.99 -2.04 -12.05
N GLY A 55 1.83 -1.58 -11.57
CA GLY A 55 1.45 -1.68 -10.17
C GLY A 55 1.15 -3.13 -9.83
N GLN A 56 2.08 -3.79 -9.13
CA GLN A 56 1.82 -5.08 -8.51
C GLN A 56 1.48 -4.86 -7.04
N PHE A 57 0.50 -5.60 -6.54
CA PHE A 57 0.09 -5.54 -5.14
C PHE A 57 0.10 -6.93 -4.54
N GLU A 58 0.73 -7.06 -3.39
CA GLU A 58 0.66 -8.24 -2.53
C GLU A 58 -0.10 -7.89 -1.27
N PHE A 59 -0.91 -8.83 -0.78
CA PHE A 59 -1.72 -8.65 0.42
C PHE A 59 -1.32 -9.70 1.45
N HIS A 60 -1.12 -9.26 2.68
CA HIS A 60 -0.77 -10.08 3.82
C HIS A 60 -1.81 -9.89 4.90
N GLU A 61 -2.40 -10.97 5.39
CA GLU A 61 -3.21 -10.93 6.60
C GLU A 61 -2.29 -10.69 7.80
N VAL A 62 -2.74 -9.87 8.75
CA VAL A 62 -2.01 -9.54 9.98
C VAL A 62 -2.94 -9.59 11.17
N THR A 63 -2.42 -9.79 12.38
CA THR A 63 -3.25 -9.61 13.59
C THR A 63 -3.27 -8.15 14.05
N ALA A 64 -4.21 -7.79 14.93
CA ALA A 64 -4.39 -6.40 15.39
C ALA A 64 -3.11 -5.82 16.02
N ASP A 65 -2.40 -6.62 16.83
CA ASP A 65 -1.21 -6.19 17.59
C ASP A 65 0.11 -6.53 16.90
N GLU A 66 0.07 -7.20 15.74
CA GLU A 66 1.29 -7.60 15.03
C GLU A 66 1.98 -6.39 14.39
N PRO A 67 3.29 -6.20 14.60
CA PRO A 67 3.99 -5.13 13.91
C PRO A 67 3.90 -5.33 12.39
N VAL A 68 3.82 -4.23 11.63
CA VAL A 68 3.93 -4.31 10.17
C VAL A 68 5.26 -5.00 9.85
N PRO A 69 5.28 -6.15 9.15
CA PRO A 69 6.48 -6.97 9.02
C PRO A 69 7.51 -6.39 8.03
N PHE A 70 7.26 -5.19 7.49
CA PHE A 70 8.06 -4.56 6.45
C PHE A 70 8.52 -3.17 6.88
N ASP A 71 9.81 -2.89 6.72
CA ASP A 71 10.38 -1.55 6.87
C ASP A 71 10.28 -0.78 5.53
N LEU A 72 9.05 -0.37 5.21
CA LEU A 72 8.71 0.31 3.96
C LEU A 72 7.93 1.60 4.24
N PRO A 73 8.07 2.64 3.40
CA PRO A 73 7.30 3.87 3.56
C PRO A 73 5.81 3.61 3.37
N GLY A 74 4.98 4.43 4.02
CA GLY A 74 3.55 4.43 3.77
C GLY A 74 3.20 5.00 2.38
N TRP A 75 1.98 4.76 1.88
CA TRP A 75 1.51 5.32 0.59
C TRP A 75 1.68 6.84 0.50
N ASP A 76 1.29 7.61 1.52
CA ASP A 76 1.40 9.06 1.49
C ASP A 76 2.86 9.53 1.40
N GLU A 77 3.74 8.92 2.19
CA GLU A 77 5.18 9.21 2.18
C GLU A 77 5.80 8.86 0.82
N TYR A 78 5.42 7.71 0.25
CA TYR A 78 5.81 7.30 -1.09
C TYR A 78 5.36 8.32 -2.15
N ARG A 79 4.09 8.73 -2.08
CA ARG A 79 3.50 9.71 -3.02
C ARG A 79 4.23 11.05 -2.95
N GLU A 80 4.57 11.51 -1.76
CA GLU A 80 5.30 12.78 -1.59
C GLU A 80 6.73 12.69 -2.09
N ARG A 81 7.45 11.61 -1.81
CA ARG A 81 8.88 11.48 -2.12
C ARG A 81 9.17 11.04 -3.55
N VAL A 82 8.37 10.11 -4.06
CA VAL A 82 8.62 9.43 -5.34
C VAL A 82 7.70 9.95 -6.43
N LEU A 83 6.44 10.28 -6.10
CA LEU A 83 5.49 10.74 -7.10
C LEU A 83 5.51 12.26 -7.29
N ARG A 84 5.68 13.07 -6.25
CA ARG A 84 5.75 14.54 -6.41
C ARG A 84 7.14 15.10 -6.73
N GLY A 85 8.17 14.26 -6.68
CA GLY A 85 9.56 14.59 -7.06
C GLY A 85 9.77 14.63 -8.56
#